data_AF-A0A3M6X0S7-F1
#
_entry.id   AF-A0A3M6X0S7-F1
#
_cell.length_a   1.000
_cell.length_b   1.000
_cell.length_c   1.000
_cell.angle_alpha   90.00
_cell.angle_beta   90.00
_cell.angle_gamma   90.00
#
_symmetry.space_group_name_H-M   'P 1'
#
loop_
_entity.id
_entity.type
_entity.pdbx_description
1 polymer ?
#
loop_
_entity_poly.entity_id
_entity_poly.type
_entity_poly.pdbx_seq_one_letter_code
_entity_poly.pdbx_strand_id
1 'polypeptide(L)'
;MLEYKPARLRTGGDVPQIEELVERHLTFAEEQSGPVEADYLNHKDTATARPEGTSPFYQLYLRRLLSGLPMIPSETVSHPVASVIAISSRSTSPIEELRNLFAASNQGEHRLPQWVHNEFLRYYVLVHDEDYDDITKSMQLFEQMKRHFGLHCHLLRLRSTPCMPSDEGTIRLPNPDWLAAGEELSEIIRRETSEEDEDVDPSPFLFSTDADAIRAFVREMVTQSVVPSMERASATWNDQVASRRRGLSGRFMSLSKRFTLGSFGGNRNSSMPSFGGNGGGGSGNSNYDSLQGFYRPDAPEAIMRKLADYCMMLRDYRLAQSTYEILCGDFKADKAWRYYAGANEMSAVSGLLAIPGLSSKVRTEGIDQYLETAYYSYVTRVSA
;
A
#
# COMPACT_ATOMS: atom_id res chain seq x y z
N MET A 1 -22.27 18.10 -15.13
CA MET A 1 -20.89 18.28 -14.65
C MET A 1 -20.65 17.28 -13.55
N LEU A 2 -19.99 16.16 -13.87
CA LEU A 2 -19.54 15.20 -12.87
C LEU A 2 -18.45 15.90 -12.04
N GLU A 3 -18.71 16.08 -10.75
CA GLU A 3 -17.73 16.62 -9.80
C GLU A 3 -16.51 15.72 -9.83
N TYR A 4 -15.38 16.23 -10.33
CA TYR A 4 -14.12 15.50 -10.38
C TYR A 4 -13.70 15.18 -8.94
N LYS A 5 -13.98 13.97 -8.48
CA LYS A 5 -13.39 13.44 -7.25
C LYS A 5 -11.93 13.06 -7.59
N PRO A 6 -10.94 13.67 -6.92
CA PRO A 6 -9.54 13.29 -7.07
C PRO A 6 -9.37 11.77 -6.95
N ALA A 7 -8.52 11.15 -7.78
CA ALA A 7 -8.24 9.70 -7.72
C ALA A 7 -7.89 9.21 -6.30
N ARG A 8 -7.26 10.07 -5.49
CA ARG A 8 -6.99 9.84 -4.05
C ARG A 8 -8.23 9.61 -3.17
N LEU A 9 -9.45 9.88 -3.65
CA LEU A 9 -10.72 9.63 -2.97
C LEU A 9 -11.49 8.44 -3.55
N ARG A 10 -10.99 7.82 -4.64
CA ARG A 10 -11.55 6.59 -5.20
C ARG A 10 -10.89 5.44 -4.47
N THR A 11 -11.49 5.02 -3.37
CA THR A 11 -11.00 3.91 -2.56
C THR A 11 -11.54 2.61 -3.13
N GLY A 12 -10.68 1.64 -3.37
CA GLY A 12 -11.08 0.26 -3.64
C GLY A 12 -11.43 -0.49 -2.36
N GLY A 13 -11.78 -1.77 -2.50
CA GLY A 13 -12.29 -2.60 -1.39
C GLY A 13 -13.80 -2.48 -1.11
N ASP A 14 -14.55 -1.77 -1.94
CA ASP A 14 -16.02 -1.75 -1.92
C ASP A 14 -16.56 -3.09 -2.46
N VAL A 15 -16.98 -3.98 -1.55
CA VAL A 15 -17.42 -5.35 -1.89
C VAL A 15 -18.57 -5.35 -2.90
N PRO A 16 -19.67 -4.57 -2.72
CA PRO A 16 -20.70 -4.44 -3.74
C PRO A 16 -20.19 -4.10 -5.14
N GLN A 17 -19.27 -3.14 -5.27
CA GLN A 17 -18.69 -2.78 -6.58
C GLN A 17 -17.83 -3.91 -7.17
N ILE A 18 -17.10 -4.64 -6.32
CA ILE A 18 -16.30 -5.78 -6.74
C ILE A 18 -17.21 -6.90 -7.26
N GLU A 19 -18.30 -7.18 -6.54
CA GLU A 19 -19.29 -8.19 -6.94
C GLU A 19 -19.95 -7.81 -8.27
N GLU A 20 -20.42 -6.57 -8.42
CA GLU A 20 -20.99 -6.07 -9.69
C GLU A 20 -20.00 -6.20 -10.85
N LEU A 21 -18.74 -5.82 -10.64
CA LEU A 21 -17.71 -5.91 -11.67
C LEU A 21 -17.46 -7.37 -12.08
N VAL A 22 -17.33 -8.27 -11.11
CA VAL A 22 -17.12 -9.70 -11.39
C VAL A 22 -18.34 -10.29 -12.11
N GLU A 23 -19.55 -9.90 -11.73
CA GLU A 23 -20.79 -10.30 -12.41
C GLU A 23 -20.80 -9.84 -13.87
N ARG A 24 -20.43 -8.59 -14.17
CA ARG A 24 -20.32 -8.13 -15.58
C ARG A 24 -19.32 -8.94 -16.40
N HIS A 25 -18.14 -9.21 -15.85
CA HIS A 25 -17.13 -10.05 -16.52
C HIS A 25 -17.62 -11.49 -16.72
N LEU A 26 -18.39 -12.04 -15.76
CA LEU A 26 -19.01 -13.36 -15.89
C LEU A 26 -20.04 -13.39 -17.01
N THR A 27 -21.00 -12.45 -17.01
CA THR A 27 -22.05 -12.34 -18.04
C THR A 27 -21.42 -12.20 -19.43
N PHE A 28 -20.43 -11.34 -19.57
CA PHE A 28 -19.70 -11.16 -20.82
C PHE A 28 -19.04 -12.47 -21.32
N ALA A 29 -18.38 -13.20 -20.41
CA ALA A 29 -17.74 -14.47 -20.75
C ALA A 29 -18.76 -15.55 -21.14
N GLU A 30 -19.95 -15.56 -20.54
CA GLU A 30 -21.05 -16.45 -20.92
C GLU A 30 -21.58 -16.13 -22.32
N GLU A 31 -21.78 -14.84 -22.62
CA GLU A 31 -22.33 -14.35 -23.89
C GLU A 31 -21.37 -14.51 -25.08
N GLN A 32 -20.05 -14.39 -24.88
CA GLN A 32 -19.04 -14.43 -25.96
C GLN A 32 -18.44 -15.81 -26.26
N SER A 33 -19.12 -16.90 -25.93
CA SER A 33 -18.65 -18.29 -26.13
C SER A 33 -18.49 -18.76 -27.61
N GLY A 34 -18.42 -17.87 -28.60
CA GLY A 34 -18.18 -18.15 -30.03
C GLY A 34 -16.83 -17.60 -30.54
N PRO A 35 -16.32 -18.03 -31.72
CA PRO A 35 -15.00 -17.59 -32.18
C PRO A 35 -15.11 -16.16 -32.74
N VAL A 36 -14.49 -15.18 -32.08
CA VAL A 36 -13.70 -14.04 -32.62
C VAL A 36 -13.55 -12.94 -31.56
N GLU A 37 -12.28 -12.55 -31.34
CA GLU A 37 -11.74 -11.32 -30.71
C GLU A 37 -12.38 -10.82 -29.39
N ALA A 38 -11.90 -11.36 -28.26
CA ALA A 38 -12.34 -10.96 -26.93
C ALA A 38 -11.83 -9.56 -26.52
N ASP A 39 -12.75 -8.66 -26.18
CA ASP A 39 -12.41 -7.49 -25.34
C ASP A 39 -13.52 -7.12 -24.34
N TYR A 40 -13.22 -7.24 -23.04
CA TYR A 40 -13.86 -6.45 -21.97
C TYR A 40 -12.81 -5.67 -21.15
N LEU A 41 -11.72 -5.22 -21.80
CA LEU A 41 -10.44 -4.66 -21.31
C LEU A 41 -9.20 -5.60 -21.41
N ASN A 42 -9.34 -6.58 -22.31
CA ASN A 42 -8.38 -7.42 -23.01
C ASN A 42 -7.76 -8.56 -22.20
N HIS A 43 -8.50 -9.68 -22.26
CA HIS A 43 -8.29 -10.97 -21.63
C HIS A 43 -6.88 -11.55 -21.87
N LYS A 44 -5.89 -11.11 -21.11
CA LYS A 44 -4.61 -11.84 -21.00
C LYS A 44 -4.80 -13.06 -20.09
N ASP A 45 -4.38 -14.21 -20.61
CA ASP A 45 -4.18 -15.50 -19.92
C ASP A 45 -5.42 -16.36 -19.57
N THR A 46 -6.31 -16.64 -20.54
CA THR A 46 -7.02 -17.95 -20.57
C THR A 46 -6.24 -19.05 -21.28
N ALA A 47 -5.10 -18.73 -21.90
CA ALA A 47 -4.21 -19.73 -22.47
C ALA A 47 -3.52 -20.49 -21.33
N THR A 48 -4.12 -21.63 -20.95
CA THR A 48 -3.72 -22.62 -19.93
C THR A 48 -4.35 -22.52 -18.55
N ALA A 49 -5.68 -22.35 -18.47
CA ALA A 49 -6.41 -22.76 -17.27
C ALA A 49 -6.21 -24.27 -17.04
N ARG A 50 -5.32 -24.64 -16.11
CA ARG A 50 -5.21 -26.02 -15.64
C ARG A 50 -6.56 -26.39 -14.98
N PRO A 51 -7.11 -27.60 -15.18
CA PRO A 51 -8.36 -28.03 -14.56
C PRO A 51 -8.37 -27.94 -13.02
N GLU A 52 -7.19 -27.92 -12.40
CA GLU A 52 -6.99 -27.78 -10.95
C GLU A 52 -6.62 -26.34 -10.51
N GLY A 53 -6.66 -25.37 -11.43
CA GLY A 53 -6.33 -23.98 -11.16
C GLY A 53 -7.47 -23.22 -10.50
N THR A 54 -7.13 -22.17 -9.74
CA THR A 54 -8.10 -21.22 -9.21
C THR A 54 -8.83 -20.49 -10.34
N SER A 55 -10.15 -20.32 -10.22
CA SER A 55 -10.98 -19.61 -11.22
C SER A 55 -10.43 -18.20 -11.53
N PRO A 56 -10.40 -17.77 -12.80
CA PRO A 56 -9.98 -16.42 -13.17
C PRO A 56 -10.87 -15.34 -12.54
N PHE A 57 -12.17 -15.61 -12.33
CA PHE A 57 -13.08 -14.68 -11.66
C PHE A 57 -12.79 -14.55 -10.16
N TYR A 58 -12.35 -15.63 -9.51
CA TYR A 58 -11.87 -15.54 -8.14
C TYR A 58 -10.58 -14.71 -8.06
N GLN A 59 -9.66 -14.89 -9.01
CA GLN A 59 -8.44 -14.07 -9.07
C GLN A 59 -8.77 -12.59 -9.34
N LEU A 60 -9.74 -12.30 -10.21
CA LEU A 60 -10.26 -10.96 -10.45
C LEU A 60 -10.83 -10.35 -9.15
N TYR A 61 -11.70 -11.08 -8.46
CA TYR A 61 -12.28 -10.66 -7.19
C TYR A 61 -11.17 -10.31 -6.18
N LEU A 62 -10.21 -11.23 -5.98
CA LEU A 62 -9.10 -11.01 -5.05
C LEU A 62 -8.23 -9.81 -5.43
N ARG A 63 -7.91 -9.66 -6.72
CA ARG A 63 -7.13 -8.51 -7.23
C ARG A 63 -7.86 -7.19 -6.97
N ARG A 64 -9.18 -7.14 -7.19
CA ARG A 64 -10.00 -5.94 -6.96
C ARG A 64 -10.19 -5.63 -5.48
N LEU A 65 -10.31 -6.65 -4.63
CA LEU A 65 -10.33 -6.51 -3.19
C LEU A 65 -9.04 -5.88 -2.64
N LEU A 66 -7.89 -6.27 -3.20
CA LEU A 66 -6.57 -5.78 -2.79
C LEU A 66 -6.15 -4.48 -3.51
N SER A 67 -6.93 -4.00 -4.50
CA SER A 67 -6.65 -2.77 -5.23
C SER A 67 -7.25 -1.55 -4.53
N GLY A 68 -6.53 -0.43 -4.52
CA GLY A 68 -7.07 0.85 -4.04
C GLY A 68 -7.35 0.93 -2.54
N LEU A 69 -6.67 0.12 -1.71
CA LEU A 69 -6.87 0.10 -0.26
C LEU A 69 -6.83 1.51 0.36
N PRO A 70 -7.84 1.93 1.13
CA PRO A 70 -7.91 3.27 1.68
C PRO A 70 -6.78 3.53 2.67
N MET A 71 -6.28 4.75 2.70
CA MET A 71 -5.33 5.17 3.72
C MET A 71 -6.06 5.36 5.05
N ILE A 72 -5.66 4.64 6.09
CA ILE A 72 -6.25 4.71 7.43
C ILE A 72 -5.17 4.88 8.50
N PRO A 73 -5.51 5.41 9.69
CA PRO A 73 -4.52 5.62 10.75
C PRO A 73 -4.01 4.32 11.40
N SER A 74 -4.82 3.26 11.39
CA SER A 74 -4.57 2.01 12.14
C SER A 74 -3.51 1.07 11.55
N GLU A 75 -3.11 1.32 10.31
CA GLU A 75 -2.07 0.57 9.58
C GLU A 75 -1.38 1.47 8.57
N THR A 76 -0.32 0.98 7.93
CA THR A 76 0.54 1.79 7.06
C THR A 76 0.82 1.16 5.70
N VAL A 77 0.14 0.08 5.33
CA VAL A 77 0.31 -0.59 4.01
C VAL A 77 -0.08 0.33 2.83
N SER A 78 -1.07 1.21 3.02
CA SER A 78 -1.48 2.23 2.05
C SER A 78 -0.83 3.60 2.28
N HIS A 79 0.09 3.72 3.23
CA HIS A 79 0.82 4.98 3.43
C HIS A 79 1.94 5.07 2.38
N PRO A 80 2.22 6.27 1.84
CA PRO A 80 3.23 6.40 0.80
C PRO A 80 4.62 6.05 1.32
N VAL A 81 5.28 5.16 0.60
CA VAL A 81 6.71 4.83 0.80
C VAL A 81 7.62 5.77 0.02
N ALA A 82 7.11 6.35 -1.07
CA ALA A 82 7.78 7.32 -1.90
C ALA A 82 6.78 8.28 -2.56
N SER A 83 7.26 9.44 -3.00
CA SER A 83 6.53 10.41 -3.81
C SER A 83 7.40 10.84 -4.98
N VAL A 84 6.82 10.77 -6.16
CA VAL A 84 7.41 11.25 -7.40
C VAL A 84 7.03 12.71 -7.59
N ILE A 85 8.02 13.57 -7.75
CA ILE A 85 7.85 14.99 -8.08
C ILE A 85 8.43 15.19 -9.47
N ALA A 86 7.55 15.41 -10.45
CA ALA A 86 7.94 15.54 -11.85
C ALA A 86 7.79 16.99 -12.33
N ILE A 87 8.75 17.45 -13.13
CA ILE A 87 8.68 18.73 -13.85
C ILE A 87 9.06 18.51 -15.31
N SER A 88 8.60 19.39 -16.20
CA SER A 88 9.03 19.42 -17.60
C SER A 88 10.36 20.17 -17.74
N SER A 89 11.21 19.74 -18.69
CA SER A 89 12.39 20.49 -19.17
C SER A 89 12.08 21.89 -19.68
N ARG A 90 10.80 22.17 -19.99
CA ARG A 90 10.31 23.49 -20.43
C ARG A 90 9.99 24.46 -19.31
N SER A 91 10.07 24.01 -18.06
CA SER A 91 9.84 24.89 -16.92
C SER A 91 10.80 26.09 -17.00
N THR A 92 10.26 27.29 -16.84
CA THR A 92 11.03 28.54 -16.86
C THR A 92 11.92 28.69 -15.62
N SER A 93 11.52 28.06 -14.51
CA SER A 93 12.17 28.16 -13.20
C SER A 93 12.18 26.79 -12.49
N PRO A 94 12.85 25.78 -13.06
CA PRO A 94 12.69 24.38 -12.68
C PRO A 94 13.04 24.09 -11.22
N ILE A 95 14.09 24.72 -10.69
CA ILE A 95 14.51 24.54 -9.29
C ILE A 95 13.50 25.15 -8.32
N GLU A 96 12.91 26.30 -8.66
CA GLU A 96 11.90 26.95 -7.84
C GLU A 96 10.58 26.15 -7.87
N GLU A 97 10.17 25.69 -9.04
CA GLU A 97 8.99 24.85 -9.20
C GLU A 97 9.10 23.55 -8.39
N LEU A 98 10.26 22.88 -8.42
CA LEU A 98 10.52 21.71 -7.57
C LEU A 98 10.43 22.01 -6.07
N ARG A 99 10.95 23.16 -5.63
CA ARG A 99 10.84 23.59 -4.23
C ARG A 99 9.39 23.87 -3.84
N ASN A 100 8.61 24.47 -4.74
CA ASN A 100 7.20 24.76 -4.52
C ASN A 100 6.38 23.45 -4.43
N LEU A 101 6.62 22.49 -5.32
CA LEU A 101 5.98 21.17 -5.28
C LEU A 101 6.35 20.42 -4.00
N PHE A 102 7.62 20.46 -3.58
CA PHE A 102 8.04 19.88 -2.30
C PHE A 102 7.29 20.54 -1.13
N ALA A 103 7.27 21.88 -1.05
CA ALA A 103 6.58 22.61 0.01
C ALA A 103 5.07 22.33 0.03
N ALA A 104 4.42 22.30 -1.13
CA ALA A 104 3.00 21.98 -1.27
C ALA A 104 2.67 20.58 -0.74
N SER A 105 3.55 19.59 -0.99
CA SER A 105 3.38 18.22 -0.50
C SER A 105 3.69 18.04 0.99
N ASN A 106 4.48 18.94 1.59
CA ASN A 106 4.96 18.79 2.96
C ASN A 106 4.14 19.63 3.96
N GLN A 107 3.74 20.84 3.55
CA GLN A 107 3.10 21.84 4.42
C GLN A 107 1.88 22.51 3.78
N GLY A 108 1.67 22.34 2.47
CA GLY A 108 0.59 22.99 1.74
C GLY A 108 -0.63 22.11 1.51
N GLU A 109 -1.33 22.37 0.40
CA GLU A 109 -2.61 21.77 0.04
C GLU A 109 -2.55 20.25 -0.25
N HIS A 110 -1.36 19.72 -0.47
CA HIS A 110 -1.12 18.30 -0.73
C HIS A 110 -0.53 17.57 0.47
N ARG A 111 -0.48 18.22 1.64
CA ARG A 111 -0.04 17.59 2.87
C ARG A 111 -0.95 16.42 3.24
N LEU A 112 -0.32 15.31 3.61
CA LEU A 112 -1.03 14.12 4.09
C LEU A 112 -1.65 14.34 5.47
N PRO A 113 -2.64 13.53 5.86
CA PRO A 113 -3.22 13.59 7.20
C PRO A 113 -2.16 13.52 8.31
N GLN A 114 -2.44 14.16 9.44
CA GLN A 114 -1.49 14.31 10.56
C GLN A 114 -1.02 12.99 11.20
N TRP A 115 -1.75 11.90 10.98
CA TRP A 115 -1.41 10.55 11.43
C TRP A 115 -0.53 9.79 10.43
N VAL A 116 -0.23 10.37 9.27
CA VAL A 116 0.75 9.84 8.32
C VAL A 116 2.11 10.43 8.62
N HIS A 117 3.13 9.57 8.64
CA HIS A 117 4.50 10.04 8.76
C HIS A 117 4.91 10.83 7.52
N ASN A 118 5.25 12.11 7.69
CA ASN A 118 5.52 13.00 6.56
C ASN A 118 6.92 12.81 5.93
N GLU A 119 7.78 12.02 6.58
CA GLU A 119 9.06 11.59 6.00
C GLU A 119 8.88 10.28 5.23
N PHE A 120 8.99 10.41 3.91
CA PHE A 120 9.04 9.33 2.93
C PHE A 120 9.91 9.78 1.75
N LEU A 121 10.42 8.81 0.97
CA LEU A 121 11.37 9.06 -0.11
C LEU A 121 10.79 10.04 -1.14
N ARG A 122 11.53 11.09 -1.48
CA ARG A 122 11.16 12.00 -2.59
C ARG A 122 12.05 11.72 -3.78
N TYR A 123 11.41 11.40 -4.90
CA TYR A 123 12.07 11.02 -6.14
C TYR A 123 11.74 12.05 -7.22
N TYR A 124 12.76 12.71 -7.74
CA TYR A 124 12.60 13.86 -8.64
C TYR A 124 12.74 13.45 -10.10
N VAL A 125 11.76 13.76 -10.93
CA VAL A 125 11.78 13.38 -12.35
C VAL A 125 11.82 14.64 -13.20
N LEU A 126 12.81 14.74 -14.07
CA LEU A 126 12.84 15.73 -15.14
C LEU A 126 12.32 15.05 -16.41
N VAL A 127 11.18 15.50 -16.92
CA VAL A 127 10.60 15.00 -18.17
C VAL A 127 11.12 15.84 -19.33
N HIS A 128 11.95 15.23 -20.16
CA HIS A 128 12.50 15.80 -21.38
C HIS A 128 11.62 15.46 -22.57
N ASP A 129 11.25 16.47 -23.34
CA ASP A 129 10.58 16.29 -24.63
C ASP A 129 11.59 16.06 -25.75
N GLU A 130 11.64 14.83 -26.24
CA GLU A 130 12.58 14.37 -27.26
C GLU A 130 12.34 15.02 -28.64
N ASP A 131 11.14 15.53 -28.91
CA ASP A 131 10.77 16.03 -30.25
C ASP A 131 11.11 17.52 -30.43
N TYR A 132 11.09 18.29 -29.34
CA TYR A 132 11.10 19.75 -29.41
C TYR A 132 12.12 20.44 -28.48
N ASP A 133 12.70 19.73 -27.51
CA ASP A 133 13.63 20.32 -26.56
C ASP A 133 15.10 19.95 -26.85
N ASP A 134 16.03 20.76 -26.33
CA ASP A 134 17.47 20.48 -26.42
C ASP A 134 17.91 19.57 -25.28
N ILE A 135 18.32 18.34 -25.61
CA ILE A 135 18.81 17.35 -24.65
C ILE A 135 20.03 17.85 -23.86
N THR A 136 20.91 18.66 -24.47
CA THR A 136 22.12 19.17 -23.81
C THR A 136 21.74 20.11 -22.67
N LYS A 137 20.76 20.98 -22.88
CA LYS A 137 20.22 21.86 -21.83
C LYS A 137 19.53 21.06 -20.73
N SER A 138 18.77 20.05 -21.12
CA SER A 138 18.05 19.18 -20.18
C SER A 138 19.01 18.38 -19.30
N MET A 139 20.12 17.87 -19.86
CA MET A 139 21.20 17.22 -19.09
C MET A 139 21.89 18.18 -18.11
N GLN A 140 22.17 19.43 -18.53
CA GLN A 140 22.75 20.43 -17.64
C GLN A 140 21.81 20.77 -16.48
N LEU A 141 20.51 20.92 -16.75
CA LEU A 141 19.49 21.12 -15.74
C LEU A 141 19.38 19.92 -14.79
N PHE A 142 19.42 18.69 -15.33
CA PHE A 142 19.38 17.48 -14.53
C PHE A 142 20.58 17.37 -13.56
N GLU A 143 21.79 17.72 -14.01
CA GLU A 143 22.96 17.78 -13.14
C GLU A 143 22.84 18.87 -12.06
N GLN A 144 22.19 20.00 -12.36
CA GLN A 144 21.86 21.00 -11.34
C GLN A 144 20.85 20.47 -10.33
N MET A 145 19.82 19.74 -10.77
CA MET A 145 18.84 19.10 -9.89
C MET A 145 19.52 18.09 -8.95
N LYS A 146 20.42 17.24 -9.46
CA LYS A 146 21.19 16.29 -8.66
C LYS A 146 21.97 16.95 -7.53
N ARG A 147 22.58 18.10 -7.81
CA ARG A 147 23.33 18.87 -6.81
C ARG A 147 22.43 19.46 -5.71
N HIS A 148 21.19 19.84 -6.04
CA HIS A 148 20.27 20.47 -5.09
C HIS A 148 19.43 19.47 -4.29
N PHE A 149 18.97 18.40 -4.94
CA PHE A 149 17.97 17.47 -4.39
C PHE A 149 18.53 16.06 -4.11
N GLY A 150 19.79 15.81 -4.45
CA GLY A 150 20.47 14.53 -4.25
C GLY A 150 20.30 13.57 -5.41
N LEU A 151 20.62 12.30 -5.15
CA LEU A 151 20.75 11.26 -6.18
C LEU A 151 19.43 10.57 -6.54
N HIS A 152 18.35 10.82 -5.80
CA HIS A 152 17.04 10.22 -6.05
C HIS A 152 16.31 11.00 -7.15
N CYS A 153 16.83 10.91 -8.37
CA CYS A 153 16.26 11.60 -9.51
C CYS A 153 16.48 10.86 -10.83
N HIS A 154 15.63 11.12 -11.81
CA HIS A 154 15.69 10.51 -13.14
C HIS A 154 15.38 11.52 -14.24
N LEU A 155 16.08 11.38 -15.38
CA LEU A 155 15.78 12.12 -16.61
C LEU A 155 14.93 11.21 -17.50
N LEU A 156 13.62 11.44 -17.50
CA LEU A 156 12.69 10.68 -18.32
C LEU A 156 12.54 11.35 -19.68
N ARG A 157 12.90 10.65 -20.74
CA ARG A 157 12.82 11.16 -22.12
C ARG A 157 11.57 10.59 -22.78
N LEU A 158 10.67 11.46 -23.19
CA LEU A 158 9.39 11.09 -23.81
C LEU A 158 9.18 11.94 -25.06
N ARG A 159 8.38 11.41 -25.99
CA ARG A 159 7.87 12.18 -27.11
C ARG A 159 6.55 12.85 -26.75
N SER A 160 6.30 14.03 -27.30
CA SER A 160 5.01 14.72 -27.15
C SER A 160 4.20 14.75 -28.44
N THR A 161 4.80 14.37 -29.57
CA THR A 161 4.10 14.18 -30.83
C THR A 161 3.04 13.09 -30.67
N PRO A 162 1.78 13.32 -31.10
CA PRO A 162 0.74 12.32 -31.00
C PRO A 162 1.10 11.08 -31.82
N CYS A 163 0.82 9.92 -31.23
CA CYS A 163 1.09 8.61 -31.79
C CYS A 163 -0.16 8.09 -32.50
N MET A 164 -0.05 7.74 -33.78
CA MET A 164 -1.13 7.09 -34.53
C MET A 164 -0.95 5.57 -34.54
N PRO A 165 -2.03 4.77 -34.58
CA PRO A 165 -1.93 3.31 -34.65
C PRO A 165 -1.16 2.79 -35.88
N SER A 166 -1.13 3.59 -36.96
CA SER A 166 -0.39 3.28 -38.18
C SER A 166 1.12 3.55 -38.09
N ASP A 167 1.57 4.30 -37.09
CA ASP A 167 2.98 4.68 -37.00
C ASP A 167 3.84 3.48 -36.58
N GLU A 168 5.05 3.40 -37.13
CA GLU A 168 5.99 2.33 -36.83
C GLU A 168 6.47 2.42 -35.37
N GLY A 169 6.54 1.27 -34.69
CA GLY A 169 7.05 1.20 -33.32
C GLY A 169 6.08 1.72 -32.26
N THR A 170 4.79 1.80 -32.58
CA THR A 170 3.73 2.15 -31.63
C THR A 170 3.17 0.91 -30.94
N ILE A 171 2.70 1.09 -29.71
CA ILE A 171 2.03 0.05 -28.94
C ILE A 171 0.77 0.63 -28.32
N ARG A 172 -0.22 -0.24 -28.09
CA ARG A 172 -1.41 0.12 -27.31
C ARG A 172 -1.02 0.35 -25.85
N LEU A 173 -1.56 1.40 -25.24
CA LEU A 173 -1.40 1.62 -23.80
C LEU A 173 -2.04 0.44 -23.05
N PRO A 174 -1.28 -0.29 -22.23
CA PRO A 174 -1.85 -1.40 -21.48
C PRO A 174 -2.78 -0.89 -20.38
N ASN A 175 -3.87 -1.63 -20.14
CA ASN A 175 -4.74 -1.38 -19.00
C ASN A 175 -3.99 -1.71 -17.70
N PRO A 176 -4.06 -0.84 -16.66
CA PRO A 176 -3.44 -1.13 -15.39
C PRO A 176 -4.09 -2.34 -14.70
N ASP A 177 -3.27 -3.30 -14.25
CA ASP A 177 -3.78 -4.51 -13.59
C ASP A 177 -4.43 -4.23 -12.23
N TRP A 178 -3.94 -3.20 -11.53
CA TRP A 178 -4.31 -2.85 -10.15
C TRP A 178 -5.26 -1.65 -10.09
N LEU A 179 -6.32 -1.68 -10.90
CA LEU A 179 -7.43 -0.72 -10.81
C LEU A 179 -8.41 -1.10 -9.71
N ALA A 180 -8.98 -0.09 -9.04
CA ALA A 180 -10.11 -0.31 -8.14
C ALA A 180 -11.36 -0.70 -8.95
N ALA A 181 -12.26 -1.48 -8.35
CA ALA A 181 -13.46 -1.96 -9.04
C ALA A 181 -14.31 -0.82 -9.61
N GLY A 182 -14.55 0.24 -8.83
CA GLY A 182 -15.28 1.41 -9.29
C GLY A 182 -14.62 2.16 -10.45
N GLU A 183 -13.28 2.12 -10.58
CA GLU A 183 -12.59 2.75 -11.71
C GLU A 183 -12.80 1.96 -13.00
N GLU A 184 -12.71 0.64 -12.92
CA GLU A 184 -12.96 -0.23 -14.07
C GLU A 184 -14.43 -0.21 -14.49
N LEU A 185 -15.38 -0.26 -13.53
CA LEU A 185 -16.80 -0.09 -13.81
C LEU A 185 -17.09 1.25 -14.51
N SER A 186 -16.45 2.33 -14.05
CA SER A 186 -16.61 3.64 -14.69
C SER A 186 -16.11 3.65 -16.13
N GLU A 187 -15.01 2.95 -16.41
CA GLU A 187 -14.46 2.83 -17.78
C GLU A 187 -15.34 1.96 -18.67
N ILE A 188 -15.85 0.84 -18.14
CA ILE A 188 -16.82 -0.02 -18.81
C ILE A 188 -18.06 0.78 -19.21
N ILE A 189 -18.70 1.47 -18.24
CA ILE A 189 -19.89 2.28 -18.48
C ILE A 189 -19.59 3.39 -19.50
N ARG A 190 -18.42 4.02 -19.42
CA ARG A 190 -18.00 5.06 -20.37
C ARG A 190 -17.95 4.53 -21.80
N ARG A 191 -17.46 3.31 -22.01
CA ARG A 191 -17.40 2.64 -23.33
C ARG A 191 -18.77 2.17 -23.81
N GLU A 192 -19.61 1.65 -22.92
CA GLU A 192 -20.97 1.23 -23.25
C GLU A 192 -21.88 2.42 -23.61
N THR A 193 -21.59 3.61 -23.09
CA THR A 193 -22.40 4.82 -23.32
C THR A 193 -21.83 5.76 -24.38
N SER A 194 -20.62 5.51 -24.90
CA SER A 194 -20.08 6.31 -26.01
C SER A 194 -20.82 5.98 -27.30
N GLU A 195 -21.35 7.00 -27.98
CA GLU A 195 -22.00 6.91 -29.30
C GLU A 195 -20.98 6.77 -30.45
N GLU A 196 -19.69 6.57 -30.15
CA GLU A 196 -18.63 6.35 -31.14
C GLU A 196 -18.81 4.95 -31.77
N ASP A 197 -18.49 4.81 -33.07
CA ASP A 197 -18.67 3.56 -33.82
C ASP A 197 -18.07 2.37 -33.04
N GLU A 198 -18.84 1.27 -32.85
CA GLU A 198 -18.42 0.05 -32.14
C GLU A 198 -17.09 -0.55 -32.67
N ASP A 199 -16.68 -0.14 -33.88
CA ASP A 199 -15.47 -0.58 -34.58
C ASP A 199 -14.19 0.24 -34.27
N VAL A 200 -14.26 1.33 -33.49
CA VAL A 200 -13.09 2.17 -33.17
C VAL A 200 -12.72 2.01 -31.68
N ASP A 201 -11.73 1.17 -31.38
CA ASP A 201 -11.16 1.06 -30.03
C ASP A 201 -10.55 2.41 -29.60
N PRO A 202 -11.09 3.10 -28.57
CA PRO A 202 -10.63 4.42 -28.14
C PRO A 202 -9.32 4.35 -27.33
N SER A 203 -8.73 3.17 -27.17
CA SER A 203 -7.55 2.99 -26.34
C SER A 203 -6.35 3.75 -26.89
N PRO A 204 -5.71 4.60 -26.07
CA PRO A 204 -4.60 5.42 -26.54
C PRO A 204 -3.37 4.58 -26.90
N PHE A 205 -2.59 5.06 -27.85
CA PHE A 205 -1.31 4.47 -28.26
C PHE A 205 -0.15 5.32 -27.77
N LEU A 206 1.01 4.67 -27.57
CA LEU A 206 2.27 5.32 -27.24
C LEU A 206 3.41 4.70 -28.04
N PHE A 207 4.50 5.45 -28.21
CA PHE A 207 5.72 4.88 -28.78
C PHE A 207 6.31 3.81 -27.85
N SER A 208 6.74 2.69 -28.43
CA SER A 208 7.43 1.61 -27.71
C SER A 208 8.67 2.11 -26.95
N THR A 209 9.39 3.09 -27.52
CA THR A 209 10.53 3.75 -26.88
C THR A 209 10.15 4.46 -25.59
N ASP A 210 9.01 5.14 -25.57
CA ASP A 210 8.51 5.85 -24.39
C ASP A 210 8.05 4.84 -23.32
N ALA A 211 7.39 3.76 -23.76
CA ALA A 211 7.02 2.67 -22.88
C ALA A 211 8.25 2.02 -22.20
N ASP A 212 9.31 1.79 -22.95
CA ASP A 212 10.57 1.25 -22.43
C ASP A 212 11.28 2.23 -21.49
N ALA A 213 11.26 3.53 -21.81
CA ALA A 213 11.80 4.57 -20.94
C ALA A 213 11.07 4.61 -19.59
N ILE A 214 9.73 4.57 -19.60
CA ILE A 214 8.91 4.53 -18.37
C ILE A 214 9.18 3.25 -17.57
N ARG A 215 9.26 2.08 -18.23
CA ARG A 215 9.59 0.80 -17.55
C ARG A 215 10.98 0.84 -16.91
N ALA A 216 11.97 1.39 -17.61
CA ALA A 216 13.33 1.55 -17.10
C ALA A 216 13.36 2.48 -15.88
N PHE A 217 12.69 3.64 -15.97
CA PHE A 217 12.52 4.57 -14.86
C PHE A 217 11.90 3.89 -13.63
N VAL A 218 10.76 3.22 -13.77
CA VAL A 218 10.07 2.57 -12.65
C VAL A 218 10.95 1.48 -12.04
N ARG A 219 11.61 0.66 -12.86
CA ARG A 219 12.55 -0.37 -12.40
C ARG A 219 13.71 0.24 -11.61
N GLU A 220 14.33 1.30 -12.13
CA GLU A 220 15.44 1.99 -11.49
C GLU A 220 15.02 2.59 -10.15
N MET A 221 13.93 3.36 -10.13
CA MET A 221 13.39 3.99 -8.93
C MET A 221 13.12 2.95 -7.83
N VAL A 222 12.45 1.84 -8.18
CA VAL A 222 12.10 0.80 -7.21
C VAL A 222 13.36 0.10 -6.68
N THR A 223 14.24 -0.35 -7.57
CA THR A 223 15.39 -1.19 -7.20
C THR A 223 16.52 -0.41 -6.53
N GLN A 224 16.74 0.85 -6.92
CA GLN A 224 17.88 1.64 -6.43
C GLN A 224 17.49 2.64 -5.34
N SER A 225 16.22 3.02 -5.23
CA SER A 225 15.80 4.06 -4.29
C SER A 225 14.72 3.60 -3.32
N VAL A 226 13.57 3.10 -3.78
CA VAL A 226 12.43 2.76 -2.90
C VAL A 226 12.79 1.61 -1.97
N VAL A 227 13.13 0.44 -2.51
CA VAL A 227 13.44 -0.75 -1.70
C VAL A 227 14.62 -0.50 -0.75
N PRO A 228 15.78 0.05 -1.20
CA PRO A 228 16.89 0.34 -0.29
C PRO A 228 16.56 1.37 0.78
N SER A 229 15.66 2.33 0.51
CA SER A 229 15.23 3.30 1.53
C SER A 229 14.32 2.66 2.57
N MET A 230 13.41 1.78 2.14
CA MET A 230 12.56 1.01 3.05
C MET A 230 13.38 0.05 3.92
N GLU A 231 14.37 -0.63 3.35
CA GLU A 231 15.28 -1.52 4.10
C GLU A 231 16.07 -0.75 5.17
N ARG A 232 16.66 0.40 4.82
CA ARG A 232 17.37 1.27 5.77
C ARG A 232 16.47 1.79 6.88
N ALA A 233 15.25 2.22 6.54
CA ALA A 233 14.27 2.66 7.52
C ALA A 233 13.89 1.53 8.48
N SER A 234 13.64 0.34 7.94
CA SER A 234 13.30 -0.87 8.72
C SER A 234 14.43 -1.25 9.67
N ALA A 235 15.68 -1.27 9.20
CA ALA A 235 16.84 -1.52 10.05
C ALA A 235 16.97 -0.50 11.19
N THR A 236 16.79 0.79 10.85
CA THR A 236 16.86 1.89 11.83
C THR A 236 15.79 1.77 12.91
N TRP A 237 14.53 1.53 12.54
CA TRP A 237 13.44 1.39 13.51
C TRP A 237 13.56 0.10 14.33
N ASN A 238 14.05 -0.98 13.72
CA ASN A 238 14.29 -2.21 14.45
C ASN A 238 15.35 -2.03 15.53
N ASP A 239 16.47 -1.37 15.22
CA ASP A 239 17.56 -1.14 16.17
C ASP A 239 17.18 -0.11 17.25
N GLN A 240 16.49 0.96 16.88
CA GLN A 240 16.21 2.06 17.80
C GLN A 240 14.98 1.82 18.69
N VAL A 241 13.96 1.12 18.19
CA VAL A 241 12.66 1.00 18.87
C VAL A 241 12.35 -0.45 19.22
N ALA A 242 12.33 -1.34 18.22
CA ALA A 242 11.81 -2.69 18.42
C ALA A 242 12.75 -3.59 19.24
N SER A 243 14.07 -3.54 19.00
CA SER A 243 15.07 -4.35 19.72
C SER A 243 15.09 -4.05 21.22
N ARG A 244 14.93 -2.77 21.59
CA ARG A 244 14.87 -2.32 22.99
C ARG A 244 13.66 -2.88 23.72
N ARG A 245 12.52 -3.00 23.03
CA ARG A 245 11.28 -3.57 23.59
C ARG A 245 11.33 -5.10 23.67
N ARG A 246 11.94 -5.78 22.68
CA ARG A 246 12.19 -7.23 22.74
C ARG A 246 13.12 -7.63 23.89
N GLY A 247 14.15 -6.83 24.15
CA GLY A 247 15.16 -7.11 25.19
C GLY A 247 14.66 -6.99 26.64
N LEU A 248 13.63 -6.18 26.89
CA LEU A 248 13.08 -5.97 28.24
C LEU A 248 11.87 -6.86 28.53
N SER A 249 11.08 -7.21 27.51
CA SER A 249 9.91 -8.10 27.65
C SER A 249 10.28 -9.59 27.65
N GLY A 250 11.42 -9.97 27.04
CA GLY A 250 11.82 -11.36 26.84
C GLY A 250 12.47 -12.11 28.03
N ARG A 251 12.73 -11.46 29.17
CA ARG A 251 13.38 -12.12 30.34
C ARG A 251 12.46 -12.46 31.51
N PHE A 252 11.15 -12.20 31.43
CA PHE A 252 10.24 -12.50 32.56
C PHE A 252 8.94 -13.23 32.19
N MET A 253 8.72 -13.66 30.94
CA MET A 253 7.53 -14.47 30.58
C MET A 253 7.82 -15.87 30.01
N SER A 254 9.09 -16.28 29.91
CA SER A 254 9.45 -17.65 29.53
C SER A 254 9.96 -18.39 30.76
N LEU A 255 9.05 -18.94 31.58
CA LEU A 255 9.26 -20.10 32.49
C LEU A 255 8.02 -20.43 33.37
N SER A 256 6.77 -20.32 32.88
CA SER A 256 5.59 -20.82 33.62
C SER A 256 4.44 -21.37 32.77
N LYS A 257 4.71 -21.95 31.59
CA LYS A 257 3.71 -22.75 30.85
C LYS A 257 4.03 -24.25 30.78
N ARG A 258 4.53 -24.80 31.89
CA ARG A 258 4.49 -26.24 32.14
C ARG A 258 3.78 -26.45 33.48
N PHE A 259 2.66 -27.18 33.44
CA PHE A 259 1.71 -27.47 34.52
C PHE A 259 0.69 -26.35 34.81
N THR A 260 -0.55 -26.52 34.34
CA THR A 260 -1.66 -27.10 35.13
C THR A 260 -2.90 -27.27 34.26
N LEU A 261 -3.14 -28.52 33.84
CA LEU A 261 -4.46 -29.01 33.44
C LEU A 261 -5.25 -29.22 34.75
N GLY A 262 -6.39 -28.54 34.90
CA GLY A 262 -7.41 -28.84 35.91
C GLY A 262 -7.41 -27.99 37.18
N SER A 263 -8.22 -26.92 37.21
CA SER A 263 -9.13 -26.61 38.33
C SER A 263 -9.86 -25.28 38.11
N PHE A 264 -11.14 -25.32 38.44
CA PHE A 264 -12.08 -24.21 38.46
C PHE A 264 -11.74 -23.20 39.57
N GLY A 265 -11.98 -21.92 39.29
CA GLY A 265 -12.19 -20.87 40.29
C GLY A 265 -10.93 -20.16 40.80
N GLY A 266 -10.83 -18.84 40.57
CA GLY A 266 -9.85 -18.01 41.28
C GLY A 266 -9.49 -16.70 40.61
N ASN A 267 -10.27 -15.66 40.92
CA ASN A 267 -10.02 -14.26 40.62
C ASN A 267 -8.65 -13.81 41.21
N ARG A 268 -7.66 -13.47 40.37
CA ARG A 268 -6.44 -12.75 40.82
C ARG A 268 -5.97 -11.74 39.79
N ASN A 269 -6.27 -10.49 40.10
CA ASN A 269 -5.65 -9.28 39.57
C ASN A 269 -4.16 -9.26 40.00
N SER A 270 -3.23 -9.23 39.06
CA SER A 270 -1.81 -8.97 39.36
C SER A 270 -1.37 -7.66 38.73
N SER A 271 -1.31 -6.64 39.57
CA SER A 271 -0.69 -5.33 39.37
C SER A 271 0.80 -5.47 39.07
N MET A 272 1.24 -4.88 37.96
CA MET A 272 2.65 -4.65 37.63
C MET A 272 3.19 -3.47 38.48
N PRO A 273 4.47 -3.46 38.92
CA PRO A 273 5.00 -2.36 39.71
C PRO A 273 5.30 -1.15 38.83
N SER A 274 4.71 0.00 39.17
CA SER A 274 5.02 1.30 38.58
C SER A 274 6.16 1.97 39.34
N PHE A 275 7.18 2.43 38.62
CA PHE A 275 8.23 3.32 39.15
C PHE A 275 7.84 4.79 38.91
N GLY A 276 7.56 5.49 40.00
CA GLY A 276 7.89 6.91 40.24
C GLY A 276 7.09 8.02 39.56
N GLY A 277 6.44 8.88 40.36
CA GLY A 277 6.07 10.25 39.98
C GLY A 277 4.67 10.69 40.42
N ASN A 278 4.61 11.60 41.38
CA ASN A 278 3.41 12.02 42.11
C ASN A 278 2.65 13.16 41.40
N GLY A 279 1.32 13.00 41.22
CA GLY A 279 0.34 14.09 41.26
C GLY A 279 -0.50 14.39 39.99
N GLY A 280 -1.75 13.89 39.95
CA GLY A 280 -2.87 14.59 39.28
C GLY A 280 -3.59 13.89 38.11
N GLY A 281 -4.52 12.99 38.43
CA GLY A 281 -5.79 12.72 37.72
C GLY A 281 -5.84 12.58 36.18
N GLY A 282 -5.99 11.33 35.70
CA GLY A 282 -6.96 11.03 34.63
C GLY A 282 -6.48 10.86 33.18
N SER A 283 -5.40 10.13 32.92
CA SER A 283 -5.22 9.33 31.69
C SER A 283 -4.02 8.42 31.91
N GLY A 284 -4.12 7.14 31.55
CA GLY A 284 -2.92 6.30 31.43
C GLY A 284 -1.99 6.97 30.42
N ASN A 285 -0.67 6.92 30.66
CA ASN A 285 0.35 7.59 29.87
C ASN A 285 0.56 6.91 28.50
N SER A 286 -0.52 6.69 27.74
CA SER A 286 -0.52 6.13 26.40
C SER A 286 -0.26 7.22 25.37
N ASN A 287 0.43 6.87 24.28
CA ASN A 287 0.62 7.78 23.14
C ASN A 287 -0.59 7.79 22.19
N TYR A 288 -1.63 6.99 22.50
CA TYR A 288 -2.86 6.92 21.74
C TYR A 288 -3.79 8.09 22.09
N ASP A 289 -4.09 8.92 21.11
CA ASP A 289 -5.12 9.94 21.25
C ASP A 289 -6.49 9.30 20.96
N SER A 290 -7.24 8.97 22.02
CA SER A 290 -8.57 8.38 21.87
C SER A 290 -9.62 9.36 21.34
N LEU A 291 -9.39 10.67 21.46
CA LEU A 291 -10.31 11.69 20.93
C LEU A 291 -10.15 11.80 19.41
N GLN A 292 -8.91 11.77 18.92
CA GLN A 292 -8.61 11.85 17.50
C GLN A 292 -8.53 10.48 16.80
N GLY A 293 -8.41 9.40 17.57
CA GLY A 293 -8.46 8.02 17.09
C GLY A 293 -7.15 7.49 16.50
N PHE A 294 -6.00 8.10 16.78
CA PHE A 294 -4.71 7.68 16.21
C PHE A 294 -3.51 7.88 17.14
N TYR A 295 -2.41 7.19 16.84
CA TYR A 295 -1.10 7.45 17.45
C TYR A 295 -0.35 8.50 16.65
N ARG A 296 0.33 9.43 17.33
CA ARG A 296 1.22 10.36 16.62
C ARG A 296 2.27 9.57 15.81
N PRO A 297 2.64 10.03 14.59
CA PRO A 297 3.55 9.27 13.72
C PRO A 297 4.93 8.99 14.32
N ASP A 298 5.38 9.85 15.23
CA ASP A 298 6.65 9.75 15.97
C ASP A 298 6.56 8.87 17.23
N ALA A 299 5.36 8.40 17.60
CA ALA A 299 5.20 7.50 18.73
C ALA A 299 5.83 6.13 18.43
N PRO A 300 6.46 5.49 19.43
CA PRO A 300 7.10 4.19 19.24
C PRO A 300 6.13 3.11 18.74
N GLU A 301 4.87 3.15 19.15
CA GLU A 301 3.82 2.23 18.68
C GLU A 301 3.54 2.42 17.18
N ALA A 302 3.46 3.66 16.72
CA ALA A 302 3.26 3.99 15.30
C ALA A 302 4.48 3.60 14.45
N ILE A 303 5.69 3.89 14.94
CA ILE A 303 6.94 3.50 14.28
C ILE A 303 7.05 1.98 14.17
N MET A 304 6.70 1.24 15.22
CA MET A 304 6.70 -0.22 15.20
C MET A 304 5.63 -0.78 14.25
N ARG A 305 4.44 -0.16 14.16
CA ARG A 305 3.44 -0.58 13.16
C ARG A 305 3.97 -0.39 11.75
N LYS A 306 4.58 0.77 11.47
CA LYS A 306 5.22 1.06 10.17
C LYS A 306 6.35 0.09 9.83
N LEU A 307 7.19 -0.24 10.82
CA LEU A 307 8.23 -1.27 10.68
C LEU A 307 7.63 -2.61 10.29
N ALA A 308 6.58 -3.08 10.98
CA ALA A 308 5.96 -4.37 10.70
C ALA A 308 5.36 -4.43 9.29
N ASP A 309 4.66 -3.37 8.88
CA ASP A 309 4.07 -3.27 7.54
C ASP A 309 5.16 -3.17 6.44
N TYR A 310 6.28 -2.49 6.70
CA TYR A 310 7.44 -2.49 5.79
C TYR A 310 8.05 -3.89 5.68
N CYS A 311 8.18 -4.62 6.80
CA CYS A 311 8.67 -6.00 6.78
C CYS A 311 7.74 -6.92 5.97
N MET A 312 6.42 -6.72 6.04
CA MET A 312 5.46 -7.43 5.18
C MET A 312 5.71 -7.14 3.70
N MET A 313 5.85 -5.86 3.32
CA MET A 313 6.12 -5.46 1.93
C MET A 313 7.47 -5.98 1.42
N LEU A 314 8.50 -5.97 2.27
CA LEU A 314 9.85 -6.48 1.99
C LEU A 314 9.98 -8.01 2.15
N ARG A 315 8.89 -8.69 2.50
CA ARG A 315 8.81 -10.15 2.68
C ARG A 315 9.64 -10.72 3.83
N ASP A 316 10.03 -9.90 4.80
CA ASP A 316 10.53 -10.37 6.09
C ASP A 316 9.36 -10.67 7.03
N TYR A 317 8.64 -11.75 6.71
CA TYR A 317 7.41 -12.12 7.43
C TYR A 317 7.69 -12.51 8.89
N ARG A 318 8.89 -12.97 9.22
CA ARG A 318 9.26 -13.34 10.60
C ARG A 318 9.42 -12.10 11.47
N LEU A 319 10.14 -11.10 10.98
CA LEU A 319 10.28 -9.84 11.71
C LEU A 319 8.93 -9.13 11.82
N ALA A 320 8.14 -9.13 10.73
CA ALA A 320 6.78 -8.60 10.74
C ALA A 320 5.93 -9.24 11.85
N GLN A 321 5.82 -10.58 11.85
CA GLN A 321 5.02 -11.33 12.82
C GLN A 321 5.41 -10.99 14.26
N SER A 322 6.70 -11.09 14.59
CA SER A 322 7.16 -10.81 15.95
C SER A 322 6.93 -9.35 16.38
N THR A 323 6.86 -8.42 15.43
CA THR A 323 6.57 -7.00 15.71
C THR A 323 5.08 -6.79 15.96
N TYR A 324 4.20 -7.41 15.15
CA TYR A 324 2.75 -7.36 15.36
C TYR A 324 2.33 -7.98 16.70
N GLU A 325 2.96 -9.08 17.12
CA GLU A 325 2.67 -9.72 18.42
C GLU A 325 2.93 -8.79 19.61
N ILE A 326 3.99 -7.98 19.55
CA ILE A 326 4.27 -6.97 20.58
C ILE A 326 3.19 -5.89 20.55
N LEU A 327 2.87 -5.39 19.36
CA LEU A 327 1.87 -4.34 19.16
C LEU A 327 0.47 -4.76 19.61
N CYS A 328 0.09 -6.03 19.46
CA CYS A 328 -1.17 -6.55 19.99
C CYS A 328 -1.30 -6.30 21.50
N GLY A 329 -0.22 -6.45 22.27
CA GLY A 329 -0.21 -6.15 23.70
C GLY A 329 -0.40 -4.66 23.98
N ASP A 330 0.39 -3.81 23.32
CA ASP A 330 0.37 -2.36 23.48
C ASP A 330 -1.00 -1.77 23.11
N PHE A 331 -1.53 -2.12 21.93
CA PHE A 331 -2.81 -1.62 21.44
C PHE A 331 -4.00 -2.06 22.30
N LYS A 332 -3.94 -3.26 22.88
CA LYS A 332 -4.96 -3.74 23.82
C LYS A 332 -4.94 -2.96 25.13
N ALA A 333 -3.75 -2.67 25.66
CA ALA A 333 -3.59 -1.88 26.88
C ALA A 333 -4.14 -0.46 26.70
N ASP A 334 -3.88 0.15 25.54
CA ASP A 334 -4.31 1.49 25.18
C ASP A 334 -5.79 1.58 24.74
N LYS A 335 -6.48 0.43 24.65
CA LYS A 335 -7.85 0.32 24.12
C LYS A 335 -8.00 0.90 22.71
N ALA A 336 -6.92 0.86 21.92
CA ALA A 336 -6.91 1.28 20.52
C ALA A 336 -7.47 0.16 19.64
N TRP A 337 -8.78 -0.11 19.74
CA TRP A 337 -9.40 -1.34 19.24
C TRP A 337 -9.22 -1.59 17.75
N ARG A 338 -9.21 -0.55 16.91
CA ARG A 338 -8.97 -0.69 15.47
C ARG A 338 -7.53 -1.12 15.16
N TYR A 339 -6.56 -0.54 15.86
CA TYR A 339 -5.15 -0.93 15.77
C TYR A 339 -4.94 -2.35 16.28
N TYR A 340 -5.59 -2.69 17.41
CA TYR A 340 -5.55 -4.03 17.97
C TYR A 340 -6.09 -5.08 16.99
N ALA A 341 -7.27 -4.83 16.40
CA ALA A 341 -7.87 -5.73 15.43
C ALA A 341 -6.94 -5.97 14.21
N GLY A 342 -6.47 -4.88 13.59
CA GLY A 342 -5.56 -4.98 12.42
C GLY A 342 -4.17 -5.54 12.74
N ALA A 343 -3.69 -5.44 13.98
CA ALA A 343 -2.47 -6.11 14.41
C ALA A 343 -2.66 -7.63 14.54
N ASN A 344 -3.79 -8.09 15.11
CA ASN A 344 -4.08 -9.52 15.19
C ASN A 344 -4.27 -10.14 13.80
N GLU A 345 -5.00 -9.45 12.91
CA GLU A 345 -5.18 -9.88 11.52
C GLU A 345 -3.82 -10.05 10.81
N MET A 346 -2.95 -9.04 10.91
CA MET A 346 -1.62 -9.13 10.29
C MET A 346 -0.68 -10.12 10.99
N SER A 347 -0.83 -10.37 12.29
CA SER A 347 -0.14 -11.49 12.97
C SER A 347 -0.55 -12.85 12.39
N ALA A 348 -1.84 -13.04 12.10
CA ALA A 348 -2.33 -14.25 11.44
C ALA A 348 -1.75 -14.40 10.03
N VAL A 349 -1.85 -13.35 9.20
CA VAL A 349 -1.36 -13.36 7.81
C VAL A 349 0.15 -13.58 7.75
N SER A 350 0.93 -12.81 8.54
CA SER A 350 2.39 -12.95 8.60
C SER A 350 2.82 -14.32 9.11
N GLY A 351 2.13 -14.88 10.12
CA GLY A 351 2.40 -16.23 10.62
C GLY A 351 2.19 -17.32 9.57
N LEU A 352 1.13 -17.22 8.76
CA LEU A 352 0.87 -18.13 7.64
C LEU A 352 1.97 -18.06 6.56
N LEU A 353 2.48 -16.85 6.28
CA LEU A 353 3.50 -16.61 5.25
C LEU A 353 4.93 -16.93 5.73
N ALA A 354 5.21 -16.80 7.02
CA ALA A 354 6.55 -16.96 7.59
C ALA A 354 7.04 -18.42 7.65
N ILE A 355 6.13 -19.40 7.70
CA ILE A 355 6.45 -20.82 7.88
C ILE A 355 5.76 -21.66 6.80
N PRO A 356 6.45 -21.91 5.66
CA PRO A 356 5.96 -22.88 4.69
C PRO A 356 5.83 -24.26 5.34
N GLY A 357 4.64 -24.87 5.27
CA GLY A 357 4.40 -26.21 5.81
C GLY A 357 4.01 -26.28 7.30
N LEU A 358 3.40 -25.22 7.87
CA LEU A 358 2.80 -25.26 9.20
C LEU A 358 1.93 -26.52 9.40
N SER A 359 2.19 -27.25 10.49
CA SER A 359 1.35 -28.37 10.88
C SER A 359 -0.09 -27.89 11.10
N SER A 360 -1.05 -28.74 10.74
CA SER A 360 -2.48 -28.42 10.89
C SER A 360 -2.82 -27.92 12.30
N LYS A 361 -2.20 -28.53 13.32
CA LYS A 361 -2.41 -28.14 14.72
C LYS A 361 -1.94 -26.72 15.06
N VAL A 362 -0.76 -26.31 14.58
CA VAL A 362 -0.24 -24.95 14.83
C VAL A 362 -1.05 -23.90 14.07
N ARG A 363 -1.57 -24.28 12.90
CA ARG A 363 -2.49 -23.44 12.12
C ARG A 363 -3.79 -23.21 12.89
N THR A 364 -4.46 -24.28 13.34
CA THR A 364 -5.78 -24.20 13.96
C THR A 364 -5.78 -23.56 15.36
N GLU A 365 -4.75 -23.77 16.19
CA GLU A 365 -4.78 -23.22 17.57
C GLU A 365 -4.31 -21.77 17.66
N GLY A 366 -3.36 -21.33 16.82
CA GLY A 366 -2.77 -19.99 16.91
C GLY A 366 -3.39 -18.97 15.94
N ILE A 367 -3.55 -19.36 14.67
CA ILE A 367 -4.04 -18.44 13.61
C ILE A 367 -5.52 -18.13 13.83
N ASP A 368 -6.34 -19.15 14.11
CA ASP A 368 -7.78 -18.96 14.30
C ASP A 368 -8.04 -18.04 15.49
N GLN A 369 -7.27 -18.16 16.58
CA GLN A 369 -7.39 -17.27 17.74
C GLN A 369 -7.09 -15.80 17.38
N TYR A 370 -6.07 -15.54 16.56
CA TYR A 370 -5.78 -14.19 16.08
C TYR A 370 -6.95 -13.64 15.23
N LEU A 371 -7.48 -14.44 14.32
CA LEU A 371 -8.60 -14.04 13.45
C LEU A 371 -9.90 -13.81 14.24
N GLU A 372 -10.24 -14.70 15.18
CA GLU A 372 -11.40 -14.53 16.07
C GLU A 372 -11.29 -13.26 16.91
N THR A 373 -10.09 -12.97 17.44
CA THR A 373 -9.82 -11.76 18.21
C THR A 373 -9.95 -10.50 17.36
N ALA A 374 -9.41 -10.53 16.13
CA ALA A 374 -9.54 -9.42 15.19
C ALA A 374 -11.00 -9.16 14.83
N TYR A 375 -11.72 -10.21 14.42
CA TYR A 375 -13.14 -10.14 14.07
C TYR A 375 -14.00 -9.61 15.23
N TYR A 376 -13.85 -10.18 16.43
CA TYR A 376 -14.56 -9.71 17.61
C TYR A 376 -14.28 -8.22 17.89
N SER A 377 -13.01 -7.81 17.77
CA SER A 377 -12.62 -6.42 18.02
C SER A 377 -13.22 -5.46 16.99
N TYR A 378 -13.18 -5.78 15.70
CA TYR A 378 -13.83 -4.97 14.66
C TYR A 378 -15.34 -4.84 14.92
N VAL A 379 -16.03 -5.97 15.11
CA VAL A 379 -17.50 -5.98 15.21
C VAL A 379 -18.01 -5.38 16.52
N THR A 380 -17.36 -5.65 17.65
CA THR A 380 -17.93 -5.31 18.97
C THR A 380 -17.27 -4.12 19.65
N ARG A 381 -16.04 -3.75 19.27
CA ARG A 381 -15.28 -2.69 19.93
C ARG A 381 -15.02 -1.47 19.05
N VAL A 382 -15.00 -1.64 17.73
CA VAL A 382 -14.83 -0.53 16.77
C VAL A 382 -16.18 -0.02 16.27
N SER A 383 -17.14 -0.90 16.02
CA SER A 383 -18.50 -0.51 15.58
C SER A 383 -19.45 -0.12 16.71
N ALA A 384 -19.01 -0.25 17.98
CA ALA A 384 -19.75 0.18 19.17
C ALA A 384 -19.25 1.55 19.62
#